data_AF-A0A950GUZ4-F1
#
_entry.id   AF-A0A950GUZ4-F1
#
_cell.length_a   1.000
_cell.length_b   1.000
_cell.length_c   1.000
_cell.angle_alpha   90.00
_cell.angle_beta   90.00
_cell.angle_gamma   90.00
#
_symmetry.space_group_name_H-M   'P 1'
#
loop_
_entity.id
_entity.type
_entity.pdbx_description
1 polymer ?
#
loop_
_entity_poly.entity_id
_entity_poly.type
_entity_poly.pdbx_seq_one_letter_code
_entity_poly.pdbx_strand_id
1 'polypeptide(L)'
;MVVVADWVTTRLATDHLHDVRHVWGPFGLALTYNSGFAFSLFSGRAVIVTVLLCVGVVVLAAVVAQVRTIPLAVGAGLVLGGAVGNLRERIAGSHGGQVPDLVTPDYWPTFNLADACVTVGVIVIVASLLFGGRDSVRARETG
;
A
#
# COMPACT_ATOMS: atom_id res chain seq x y z
N MET A 1 5.55 9.31 6.91
CA MET A 1 5.65 9.95 5.59
C MET A 1 4.69 9.34 4.57
N VAL A 2 4.63 8.00 4.42
CA VAL A 2 3.70 7.32 3.49
C VAL A 2 2.25 7.79 3.62
N VAL A 3 1.67 7.74 4.83
CA VAL A 3 0.27 8.14 5.07
C VAL A 3 -0.02 9.59 4.65
N VAL A 4 0.94 10.49 4.88
CA VAL A 4 0.79 11.91 4.51
C VAL A 4 0.89 12.09 3.01
N ALA A 5 1.86 11.42 2.37
CA ALA A 5 2.02 11.46 0.92
C ALA A 5 0.77 10.92 0.21
N ASP A 6 0.24 9.79 0.69
CA ASP A 6 -0.98 9.17 0.18
C ASP A 6 -2.19 10.10 0.34
N TRP A 7 -2.35 10.70 1.52
CA TRP A 7 -3.40 11.69 1.75
C TRP A 7 -3.32 12.88 0.79
N VAL A 8 -2.11 13.44 0.61
CA VAL A 8 -1.91 14.57 -0.30
C VAL A 8 -2.23 14.19 -1.73
N THR A 9 -1.78 13.01 -2.21
CA THR A 9 -2.07 12.56 -3.57
C THR A 9 -3.58 12.37 -3.79
N THR A 10 -4.26 11.77 -2.81
CA THR A 10 -5.71 11.55 -2.87
C THR A 10 -6.48 12.87 -2.86
N ARG A 11 -6.04 13.84 -2.05
CA ARG A 11 -6.67 15.15 -1.98
C ARG A 11 -6.50 15.94 -3.27
N LEU A 12 -5.28 15.98 -3.81
CA LEU A 12 -4.99 16.63 -5.08
C LEU A 12 -5.77 16.02 -6.24
N ALA A 13 -5.90 14.70 -6.27
CA ALA A 13 -6.68 14.03 -7.31
C ALA A 13 -8.18 14.35 -7.19
N THR A 14 -8.75 14.28 -5.99
CA THR A 14 -10.17 14.63 -5.77
C THR A 14 -10.48 16.07 -6.16
N ASP A 15 -9.54 17.00 -5.95
CA ASP A 15 -9.73 18.42 -6.23
C ASP A 15 -9.44 18.81 -7.70
N HIS A 16 -8.69 18.00 -8.46
CA HIS A 16 -8.18 18.38 -9.79
C HIS A 16 -8.41 17.37 -10.93
N LEU A 17 -8.69 16.10 -10.64
CA LEU A 17 -9.02 15.10 -11.65
C LEU A 17 -10.53 14.93 -11.78
N HIS A 18 -11.09 15.56 -12.81
CA HIS A 18 -12.49 15.38 -13.20
C HIS A 18 -12.66 14.43 -14.41
N ASP A 19 -11.63 14.33 -15.25
CA ASP A 19 -11.59 13.46 -16.43
C ASP A 19 -10.34 12.57 -16.42
N VAL A 20 -10.39 11.49 -17.18
CA VAL A 20 -9.22 10.62 -17.40
C VAL A 20 -8.15 11.41 -18.13
N ARG A 21 -6.97 11.51 -17.51
CA ARG A 21 -5.80 12.19 -18.08
C ARG A 21 -4.75 11.19 -18.47
N HIS A 22 -4.52 11.04 -19.77
CA HIS A 22 -3.39 10.26 -20.26
C HIS A 22 -2.07 10.95 -19.90
N VAL A 23 -1.11 10.21 -19.36
CA VAL A 23 0.19 10.75 -18.94
C VAL A 23 1.28 10.32 -19.92
N TRP A 24 1.54 9.02 -20.00
CA TRP A 24 2.63 8.50 -20.81
C TRP A 24 2.51 7.00 -21.08
N GLY A 25 2.72 6.59 -22.33
CA GLY A 25 2.67 5.18 -22.72
C GLY A 25 1.35 4.54 -22.27
N PRO A 26 1.37 3.37 -21.61
CA PRO A 26 0.16 2.70 -21.14
C PRO A 26 -0.39 3.28 -19.82
N PHE A 27 0.12 4.42 -19.33
CA PHE A 27 -0.23 4.98 -18.02
C PHE A 27 -1.12 6.22 -18.14
N GLY A 28 -2.30 6.12 -17.52
CA GLY A 28 -3.20 7.24 -17.26
C GLY A 28 -3.31 7.58 -15.78
N LEU A 29 -3.93 8.73 -15.52
CA LEU A 29 -4.47 9.12 -14.23
C LEU A 29 -5.98 9.25 -14.37
N ALA A 30 -6.73 8.57 -13.51
CA ALA A 30 -8.17 8.70 -13.41
C ALA A 30 -8.59 8.57 -11.96
N LEU A 31 -9.62 9.30 -11.55
CA LEU A 31 -10.18 9.16 -10.21
C LEU A 31 -11.25 8.07 -10.23
N THR A 32 -10.89 6.87 -9.79
CA THR A 32 -11.84 5.75 -9.62
C THR A 32 -12.00 5.43 -8.13
N TYR A 33 -13.16 4.90 -7.75
CA TYR A 33 -13.45 4.60 -6.34
C TYR A 33 -13.60 3.09 -6.13
N ASN A 34 -12.71 2.53 -5.32
CA ASN A 34 -12.65 1.11 -5.05
C ASN A 34 -13.40 0.75 -3.76
N SER A 35 -14.47 -0.04 -3.89
CA SER A 35 -15.26 -0.54 -2.76
C SER A 35 -14.79 -1.89 -2.22
N GLY A 36 -13.91 -2.59 -2.95
CA GLY A 36 -13.39 -3.92 -2.62
C GLY A 36 -11.98 -3.85 -2.03
N PHE A 37 -11.32 -5.00 -1.93
CA PHE A 37 -9.90 -5.16 -1.60
C PHE A 37 -9.06 -5.17 -2.89
N ALA A 38 -7.84 -5.72 -2.86
CA ALA A 38 -7.05 -5.93 -4.09
C ALA A 38 -7.87 -6.64 -5.18
N PHE A 39 -7.74 -6.18 -6.44
CA PHE A 39 -8.50 -6.68 -7.59
C PHE A 39 -10.04 -6.65 -7.43
N SER A 40 -10.57 -5.70 -6.65
CA SER A 40 -12.01 -5.58 -6.39
C SER A 40 -12.64 -6.81 -5.72
N LEU A 41 -11.84 -7.61 -5.01
CA LEU A 41 -12.38 -8.71 -4.20
C LEU A 41 -13.26 -8.15 -3.09
N PHE A 42 -14.39 -8.78 -2.79
CA PHE A 42 -15.37 -8.29 -1.81
C PHE A 42 -15.96 -6.89 -2.10
N SER A 43 -16.01 -6.46 -3.37
CA SER A 43 -16.73 -5.24 -3.75
C SER A 43 -18.16 -5.21 -3.22
N GLY A 44 -18.61 -4.02 -2.81
CA GLY A 44 -19.92 -3.84 -2.15
C GLY A 44 -19.96 -4.27 -0.68
N ARG A 45 -18.87 -4.81 -0.12
CA ARG A 45 -18.75 -5.22 1.30
C ARG A 45 -17.71 -4.36 2.03
N ALA A 46 -17.78 -3.05 1.86
CA ALA A 46 -16.80 -2.10 2.40
C ALA A 46 -16.55 -2.29 3.90
N VAL A 47 -17.58 -2.56 4.71
CA VAL A 47 -17.44 -2.82 6.15
C VAL A 47 -16.55 -4.03 6.44
N ILE A 48 -16.76 -5.15 5.73
CA ILE A 48 -15.96 -6.38 5.90
C ILE A 48 -14.50 -6.10 5.53
N VAL A 49 -14.29 -5.40 4.41
CA VAL A 49 -12.94 -5.04 3.94
C VAL A 49 -12.24 -4.14 4.97
N THR A 50 -12.93 -3.14 5.52
CA THR A 50 -12.41 -2.25 6.56
C THR A 50 -12.03 -3.03 7.81
N VAL A 51 -12.87 -3.96 8.28
CA VAL A 51 -12.58 -4.80 9.45
C VAL A 51 -11.33 -5.66 9.23
N LEU A 52 -11.21 -6.30 8.06
CA LEU A 52 -10.04 -7.11 7.72
C LEU A 52 -8.76 -6.26 7.69
N LEU A 53 -8.83 -5.06 7.11
CA LEU A 53 -7.72 -4.10 7.12
C LEU A 53 -7.33 -3.67 8.53
N CYS A 54 -8.30 -3.36 9.41
CA CYS A 54 -8.04 -3.05 10.81
C CYS A 54 -7.26 -4.17 11.50
N VAL A 55 -7.72 -5.42 11.37
CA VAL A 55 -7.05 -6.59 11.95
C VAL A 55 -5.64 -6.72 11.38
N GLY A 56 -5.48 -6.62 10.06
CA GLY A 56 -4.19 -6.69 9.40
C GLY A 56 -3.20 -5.63 9.87
N VAL A 57 -3.65 -4.38 10.04
CA VAL A 57 -2.83 -3.27 10.56
C VAL A 57 -2.37 -3.54 11.99
N VAL A 58 -3.25 -4.02 12.87
CA VAL A 58 -2.91 -4.34 14.27
C VAL A 58 -1.87 -5.46 14.33
N VAL A 59 -2.08 -6.54 13.59
CA VAL A 59 -1.14 -7.66 13.52
C VAL A 59 0.21 -7.19 12.98
N LEU A 60 0.21 -6.42 11.89
CA LEU A 60 1.43 -5.92 11.28
C LEU A 60 2.19 -4.99 12.22
N ALA A 61 1.51 -4.08 12.92
CA ALA A 61 2.12 -3.20 13.90
C ALA A 61 2.82 -3.98 15.03
N ALA A 62 2.21 -5.07 15.51
CA ALA A 62 2.83 -5.95 16.51
C ALA A 62 4.09 -6.66 15.97
N VAL A 63 4.08 -7.07 14.70
CA VAL A 63 5.24 -7.71 14.06
C VAL A 63 6.37 -6.70 13.78
N VAL A 64 6.03 -5.49 13.33
CA VAL A 64 7.00 -4.41 13.06
C VAL A 64 7.82 -4.10 14.31
N ALA A 65 7.20 -4.14 15.49
CA ALA A 65 7.87 -3.88 16.77
C ALA A 65 9.01 -4.88 17.10
N GLN A 66 9.07 -6.02 16.41
CA GLN A 66 10.06 -7.06 16.62
C GLN A 66 11.19 -7.04 15.58
N VAL A 67 11.12 -6.16 14.58
CA VAL A 67 12.08 -6.08 13.48
C VAL A 67 13.40 -5.47 13.94
N ARG A 68 14.53 -6.11 13.56
CA ARG A 68 15.88 -5.73 14.04
C ARG A 68 16.86 -5.30 12.96
N THR A 69 16.50 -5.37 11.68
CA THR A 69 17.37 -4.94 10.58
C THR A 69 16.75 -3.77 9.83
N ILE A 70 17.59 -2.86 9.33
CA ILE A 70 17.14 -1.67 8.59
C ILE A 70 16.27 -2.04 7.37
N PRO A 71 16.66 -3.01 6.51
CA PRO A 71 15.85 -3.36 5.33
C PRO A 71 14.46 -3.86 5.70
N LEU A 72 14.36 -4.74 6.71
CA LEU A 72 13.07 -5.22 7.19
C LEU A 72 12.26 -4.09 7.81
N ALA A 73 12.89 -3.16 8.55
CA ALA A 73 12.20 -2.03 9.18
C ALA A 73 11.63 -1.07 8.11
N VAL A 74 12.40 -0.80 7.05
CA VAL A 74 11.93 -0.01 5.90
C VAL A 74 10.78 -0.70 5.20
N GLY A 75 10.92 -1.98 4.87
CA GLY A 75 9.86 -2.74 4.22
C GLY A 75 8.59 -2.81 5.05
N ALA A 76 8.70 -3.12 6.35
CA ALA A 76 7.57 -3.19 7.26
C ALA A 76 6.91 -1.81 7.49
N GLY A 77 7.70 -0.74 7.55
CA GLY A 77 7.19 0.64 7.62
C GLY A 77 6.43 1.06 6.36
N LEU A 78 6.87 0.64 5.17
CA LEU A 78 6.15 0.87 3.91
C LEU A 78 4.81 0.14 3.88
N VAL A 79 4.78 -1.15 4.24
CA VAL A 79 3.54 -1.95 4.29
C VAL A 79 2.57 -1.36 5.31
N LEU A 80 3.04 -1.04 6.52
CA LEU A 80 2.20 -0.47 7.57
C LEU A 80 1.67 0.91 7.16
N GLY A 81 2.53 1.76 6.60
CA GLY A 81 2.15 3.09 6.12
C GLY A 81 1.08 3.03 5.02
N GLY A 82 1.23 2.14 4.03
CA GLY A 82 0.24 1.97 2.98
C GLY A 82 -1.08 1.39 3.51
N ALA A 83 -1.01 0.36 4.37
CA ALA A 83 -2.21 -0.23 4.99
C ALA A 83 -3.00 0.81 5.82
N VAL A 84 -2.31 1.67 6.57
CA VAL A 84 -2.94 2.77 7.33
C VAL A 84 -3.51 3.84 6.40
N GLY A 85 -2.84 4.19 5.29
CA GLY A 85 -3.35 5.13 4.28
C GLY A 85 -4.70 4.68 3.71
N ASN A 86 -4.74 3.43 3.21
CA ASN A 86 -5.97 2.81 2.71
C ASN A 86 -7.06 2.72 3.78
N LEU A 87 -6.72 2.36 5.02
CA LEU A 87 -7.68 2.29 6.11
C LEU A 87 -8.26 3.67 6.46
N ARG A 88 -7.42 4.71 6.46
CA ARG A 88 -7.85 6.10 6.71
C ARG A 88 -8.91 6.53 5.69
N GLU A 89 -8.68 6.31 4.40
CA GLU A 89 -9.65 6.70 3.37
C GLU A 89 -10.97 5.94 3.51
N ARG A 90 -10.95 4.67 3.94
CA ARG A 90 -12.19 3.93 4.19
C ARG A 90 -13.00 4.46 5.39
N ILE A 91 -12.34 4.93 6.44
CA ILE A 91 -13.02 5.37 7.66
C ILE A 91 -13.41 6.85 7.59
N ALA A 92 -12.48 7.69 7.13
CA ALA A 92 -12.60 9.14 7.15
C ALA A 92 -12.95 9.75 5.79
N GLY A 93 -12.93 8.96 4.72
CA GLY A 93 -13.33 9.41 3.39
C GLY A 93 -14.84 9.63 3.28
N SER A 94 -15.23 10.61 2.48
CA SER A 94 -16.63 10.95 2.21
C SER A 94 -17.35 9.98 1.26
N HIS A 95 -16.69 8.91 0.84
CA HIS A 95 -17.13 8.01 -0.24
C HIS A 95 -17.66 6.66 0.27
N GLY A 96 -18.25 6.63 1.46
CA GLY A 96 -18.94 5.43 1.98
C GLY A 96 -18.05 4.19 2.16
N GLY A 97 -16.77 4.39 2.49
CA GLY A 97 -15.80 3.30 2.66
C GLY A 97 -15.07 2.88 1.38
N GLN A 98 -15.22 3.64 0.30
CA GLN A 98 -14.45 3.48 -0.92
C GLN A 98 -13.13 4.22 -0.84
N VAL A 99 -12.10 3.68 -1.48
CA VAL A 99 -10.77 4.27 -1.57
C VAL A 99 -10.54 4.81 -2.97
N PRO A 100 -10.00 6.03 -3.13
CA PRO A 100 -9.61 6.55 -4.43
C PRO A 100 -8.41 5.79 -5.01
N ASP A 101 -8.57 5.24 -6.21
CA ASP A 101 -7.50 4.70 -7.06
C ASP A 101 -7.19 5.74 -8.13
N LEU A 102 -5.90 5.89 -8.47
CA LEU A 102 -5.42 7.06 -9.24
C LEU A 102 -4.68 6.68 -10.52
N VAL A 103 -3.75 5.73 -10.43
CA VAL A 103 -2.91 5.33 -11.56
C VAL A 103 -3.62 4.22 -12.31
N THR A 104 -3.79 4.39 -13.63
CA THR A 104 -4.55 3.47 -14.48
C THR A 104 -3.70 2.93 -15.62
N PRO A 105 -2.94 1.84 -15.41
CA PRO A 105 -2.23 1.18 -16.50
C PRO A 105 -3.20 0.37 -17.38
N ASP A 106 -2.95 0.29 -18.70
CA ASP A 106 -3.84 -0.44 -19.63
C ASP A 106 -3.96 -1.95 -19.35
N TYR A 107 -2.94 -2.55 -18.74
CA TYR A 107 -2.82 -4.01 -18.53
C TYR A 107 -2.89 -4.43 -17.06
N TRP A 108 -3.10 -3.49 -16.14
CA TRP A 108 -3.08 -3.74 -14.70
C TRP A 108 -4.21 -2.98 -14.01
N PRO A 109 -4.79 -3.52 -12.92
CA PRO A 109 -5.81 -2.79 -12.17
C PRO A 109 -5.35 -1.40 -11.72
N THR A 110 -6.31 -0.49 -11.57
CA THR A 110 -6.04 0.83 -11.01
C THR A 110 -5.54 0.71 -9.57
N PHE A 111 -4.62 1.57 -9.17
CA PHE A 111 -4.05 1.56 -7.82
C PHE A 111 -3.72 2.97 -7.34
N ASN A 112 -3.51 3.11 -6.04
CA ASN A 112 -3.08 4.36 -5.42
C ASN A 112 -1.66 4.28 -4.83
N LEU A 113 -1.21 5.36 -4.19
CA LEU A 113 0.12 5.41 -3.60
C LEU A 113 0.27 4.45 -2.41
N ALA A 114 -0.77 4.29 -1.58
CA ALA A 114 -0.80 3.31 -0.51
C ALA A 114 -0.55 1.88 -1.02
N ASP A 115 -1.21 1.47 -2.10
CA ASP A 115 -1.01 0.14 -2.71
C ASP A 115 0.42 -0.05 -3.21
N ALA A 116 0.97 0.96 -3.90
CA ALA A 116 2.36 0.94 -4.35
C ALA A 116 3.34 0.79 -3.18
N CYS A 117 3.10 1.48 -2.06
CA CYS A 117 3.92 1.35 -0.85
C CYS A 117 3.83 -0.05 -0.24
N VAL A 118 2.63 -0.64 -0.20
CA VAL A 118 2.45 -2.03 0.25
C VAL A 118 3.23 -2.99 -0.63
N THR A 119 3.09 -2.90 -1.95
CA THR A 119 3.80 -3.77 -2.91
C THR A 119 5.32 -3.64 -2.77
N VAL A 120 5.85 -2.42 -2.76
CA VAL A 120 7.30 -2.18 -2.60
C VAL A 120 7.80 -2.67 -1.24
N GLY A 121 7.03 -2.42 -0.17
CA GLY A 121 7.37 -2.89 1.17
C GLY A 121 7.48 -4.41 1.26
N VAL A 122 6.53 -5.14 0.65
CA VAL A 122 6.58 -6.61 0.56
C VAL A 122 7.79 -7.08 -0.23
N ILE A 123 8.11 -6.45 -1.37
CA ILE A 123 9.29 -6.79 -2.18
C ILE A 123 10.57 -6.62 -1.35
N VAL A 124 10.70 -5.52 -0.60
CA VAL A 124 11.86 -5.26 0.27
C VAL A 124 11.97 -6.32 1.37
N ILE A 125 10.87 -6.70 2.01
CA ILE A 125 10.86 -7.76 3.05
C ILE A 125 11.32 -9.09 2.45
N VAL A 126 10.72 -9.51 1.33
CA VAL A 126 11.05 -10.78 0.68
C VAL A 126 12.51 -10.81 0.23
N ALA A 127 13.01 -9.73 -0.41
CA ALA A 127 14.42 -9.63 -0.78
C ALA A 127 15.35 -9.71 0.45
N SER A 128 14.99 -9.03 1.54
CA SER A 128 15.76 -9.07 2.78
C SER A 128 15.83 -10.48 3.38
N LEU A 129 14.74 -11.25 3.33
CA LEU A 129 14.71 -12.63 3.81
C LEU A 129 15.51 -13.58 2.91
N LEU A 130 15.42 -13.42 1.58
CA LEU A 130 16.12 -14.29 0.63
C LEU A 130 17.62 -14.03 0.57
N PHE A 131 18.05 -12.77 0.71
CA PHE A 131 19.45 -12.39 0.54
C PHE A 131 20.17 -12.07 1.86
N GLY A 132 19.47 -11.64 2.91
CA GLY A 132 20.08 -11.29 4.20
C GLY A 132 20.60 -12.48 5.02
N GLY A 133 20.12 -13.70 4.74
CA GLY A 133 20.64 -14.92 5.36
C GLY A 133 22.07 -15.29 4.90
N ARG A 134 22.53 -14.76 3.76
CA ARG A 134 23.86 -15.08 3.20
C ARG A 134 25.01 -14.38 3.92
N ASP A 135 24.77 -13.20 4.50
CA ASP A 135 25.81 -12.40 5.16
C ASP A 135 26.15 -12.92 6.57
N SER A 136 25.16 -13.51 7.26
CA SER A 136 25.33 -14.07 8.60
C SER A 136 26.00 -15.45 8.61
N VAL A 137 25.88 -16.23 7.53
CA VAL A 137 26.59 -17.50 7.35
C VAL A 137 28.06 -17.26 7.00
N ARG A 138 28.36 -16.35 6.07
CA ARG A 138 29.75 -16.02 5.69
C ARG A 138 30.56 -15.41 6.83
N ALA A 139 29.94 -14.57 7.67
CA ALA A 139 30.61 -13.97 8.82
C ALA A 139 31.01 -15.00 9.91
N ARG A 140 30.36 -16.17 9.96
CA ARG A 140 30.69 -17.27 10.88
C ARG A 140 31.78 -18.21 10.34
N GLU A 141 32.01 -18.24 9.04
CA GLU A 141 33.04 -19.08 8.42
C GLU A 141 34.44 -18.42 8.40
N THR A 142 34.52 -17.12 8.66
CA THR A 142 35.77 -16.33 8.67
C THR A 142 36.29 -15.97 10.06
N GLY A 143 35.68 -16.46 11.14
CA GLY A 143 36.10 -16.22 12.53
C GLY A 143 36.54 -17.51 13.21
#